data_AF-A0A011UUY7-F1
#
_entry.id   AF-A0A011UUY7-F1
#
_cell.length_a   1.000
_cell.length_b   1.000
_cell.length_c   1.000
_cell.angle_alpha   90.00
_cell.angle_beta   90.00
_cell.angle_gamma   90.00
#
_symmetry.space_group_name_H-M   'P 1'
#
loop_
_entity.id
_entity.type
_entity.pdbx_description
1 polymer ?
#
loop_
_entity_poly.entity_id
_entity_poly.type
_entity_poly.pdbx_seq_one_letter_code
_entity_poly.pdbx_strand_id
1 'polypeptide(L)' 'MATGFGLLRLSPKNFWAMTPIEFERAARPFSRRRQTAPARAELTELMRAFPDR' A
#
# COMPACT_ATOMS: atom_id res chain seq x y z
N MET A 1 4.36 -4.39 -11.78
CA MET A 1 5.50 -3.59 -12.29
C MET A 1 5.34 -2.07 -12.19
N ALA A 2 4.12 -1.53 -12.05
CA ALA A 2 3.89 -0.07 -11.99
C ALA A 2 4.67 0.66 -10.88
N THR A 3 4.84 0.07 -9.69
CA THR A 3 5.61 0.68 -8.61
C THR A 3 7.10 0.80 -8.94
N GLY A 4 7.71 -0.25 -9.49
CA GLY A 4 9.15 -0.26 -9.81
C GLY A 4 9.52 0.65 -10.98
N PHE A 5 8.86 0.48 -12.13
CA PHE A 5 9.21 1.20 -13.36
C PHE A 5 8.44 2.51 -13.57
N GLY A 6 7.24 2.63 -13.01
CA GLY A 6 6.43 3.84 -13.12
C GLY A 6 6.72 4.82 -11.97
N LEU A 7 6.42 4.39 -10.75
CA LEU A 7 6.47 5.27 -9.57
C LEU A 7 7.91 5.60 -9.13
N LEU A 8 8.75 4.56 -9.00
CA LEU A 8 10.16 4.72 -8.63
C LEU A 8 11.07 5.02 -9.83
N ARG A 9 10.56 4.87 -11.05
CA ARG A 9 11.28 5.09 -12.32
C ARG A 9 12.64 4.37 -12.38
N LEU A 10 12.72 3.18 -11.79
CA LEU A 10 13.93 2.37 -11.83
C LEU A 10 14.21 1.90 -13.27
N SER A 11 15.48 1.84 -13.66
CA SER A 11 15.83 1.09 -14.86
C SER A 11 15.62 -0.41 -14.61
N PRO A 12 15.36 -1.23 -15.65
CA PRO A 12 15.30 -2.69 -15.50
C PRO A 12 16.53 -3.26 -14.81
N LYS A 13 17.73 -2.77 -15.16
CA LYS A 13 18.99 -3.19 -14.54
C LYS A 13 19.00 -2.95 -13.03
N ASN A 14 18.64 -1.73 -12.61
CA ASN A 14 18.66 -1.38 -11.18
C ASN A 14 17.59 -2.16 -10.42
N PHE A 15 16.39 -2.31 -10.98
CA PHE A 15 15.31 -3.07 -10.36
C PHE A 15 15.69 -4.53 -10.09
N TRP A 16 16.34 -5.20 -11.05
CA TRP A 16 16.76 -6.59 -10.89
C TRP A 16 18.02 -6.79 -10.05
N ALA A 17 18.81 -5.74 -9.85
CA ALA A 17 19.98 -5.79 -8.98
C ALA A 17 19.64 -5.54 -7.49
N MET A 18 18.48 -4.95 -7.20
CA MET A 18 18.07 -4.62 -5.83
C MET A 18 17.61 -5.85 -5.06
N THR A 19 17.91 -5.84 -3.76
CA THR A 19 17.32 -6.78 -2.80
C THR A 19 15.88 -6.39 -2.45
N PRO A 20 15.05 -7.33 -1.98
CA PRO A 20 13.69 -7.03 -1.52
C PRO A 20 13.63 -5.96 -0.41
N ILE A 21 14.64 -5.89 0.47
CA ILE A 21 14.71 -4.90 1.56
C ILE A 21 14.97 -3.50 0.99
N GLU A 22 15.90 -3.38 0.05
CA GLU A 22 16.17 -2.10 -0.63
C GLU A 22 14.95 -1.63 -1.40
N PHE A 23 14.24 -2.55 -2.05
CA PHE A 23 13.00 -2.25 -2.76
C PHE A 23 11.89 -1.78 -1.80
N GLU A 24 11.70 -2.45 -0.66
CA GLU A 24 10.74 -2.03 0.37
C GLU A 24 11.03 -0.60 0.83
N ARG A 25 12.29 -0.31 1.17
CA ARG A 25 12.69 1.03 1.64
C ARG A 25 12.48 2.11 0.59
N ALA A 26 12.79 1.81 -0.68
CA ALA A 26 12.55 2.73 -1.79
C ALA A 26 11.05 3.00 -2.01
N ALA A 27 10.21 1.97 -1.85
CA ALA A 27 8.77 2.07 -2.01
C ALA A 27 8.04 2.70 -0.81
N ARG A 28 8.64 2.65 0.39
CA ARG A 28 8.02 3.05 1.66
C ARG A 28 7.39 4.45 1.69
N PRO A 29 7.97 5.51 1.07
CA PRO A 29 7.34 6.84 1.02
C PRO A 29 6.03 6.87 0.22
N PHE A 30 5.88 5.94 -0.72
CA PHE A 30 4.74 5.85 -1.62
C PHE A 30 3.69 4.84 -1.16
N SER A 31 4.06 3.95 -0.25
CA SER A 31 3.11 3.12 0.47
C SER A 31 2.18 4.04 1.25
N ARG A 32 0.90 4.08 0.86
CA ARG A 32 -0.12 4.78 1.66
C ARG A 32 0.05 4.32 3.11
N ARG A 33 0.11 5.27 4.04
CA ARG A 33 0.05 4.98 5.49
C ARG A 33 -1.07 3.97 5.65
N ARG A 34 -0.73 2.76 6.10
CA ARG A 34 -1.67 1.65 6.23
C ARG A 34 -2.89 2.22 6.95
N GLN A 35 -3.98 2.40 6.20
CA GLN A 35 -5.22 2.88 6.81
C GLN A 35 -5.50 1.84 7.89
N THR A 36 -5.52 2.30 9.14
CA THR A 36 -5.85 1.43 10.25
C THR A 36 -7.18 0.81 9.91
N ALA A 37 -7.26 -0.52 9.94
CA ALA A 37 -8.54 -1.18 9.79
C ALA A 37 -9.49 -0.55 10.83
N PRO A 38 -10.75 -0.27 10.46
CA PRO A 38 -11.69 0.38 11.36
C PRO A 38 -11.79 -0.44 12.65
N ALA A 39 -11.87 0.26 13.77
CA ALA A 39 -12.12 -0.41 15.04
C ALA A 39 -13.47 -1.14 14.98
N ARG A 40 -13.64 -2.20 15.77
CA ARG A 40 -14.88 -2.97 15.79
C ARG A 40 -16.12 -2.09 16.06
N ALA A 41 -15.96 -1.06 16.88
CA ALA A 41 -17.01 -0.07 17.14
C ALA A 41 -17.37 0.73 15.88
N GLU A 42 -16.37 1.22 15.15
CA GLU A 42 -16.57 1.97 13.89
C GLU A 42 -17.25 1.11 12.83
N LEU A 43 -16.86 -0.17 12.70
CA LEU A 43 -17.52 -1.12 11.82
C LEU A 43 -19.00 -1.32 12.22
N THR A 44 -19.28 -1.42 13.52
CA THR A 44 -20.65 -1.60 14.03
C THR A 44 -21.52 -0.39 13.69
N GLU A 45 -20.99 0.83 13.82
CA GLU A 45 -21.70 2.05 13.42
C GLU A 45 -21.93 2.12 11.91
N LEU A 46 -20.95 1.70 11.10
CA LEU A 46 -21.11 1.61 9.64
C LEU A 46 -22.21 0.62 9.24
N MET A 47 -22.27 -0.56 9.87
CA MET A 47 -23.32 -1.56 9.59
C MET A 47 -24.72 -1.06 9.96
N ARG A 48 -24.84 -0.22 11.00
CA ARG A 48 -26.10 0.43 11.36
C ARG A 48 -26.50 1.51 10.36
N ALA A 49 -25.52 2.30 9.89
CA ALA A 49 -25.74 3.39 8.95
C ALA A 49 -26.09 2.91 7.53
N PHE A 50 -25.55 1.76 7.12
CA PHE A 50 -25.72 1.20 5.77
C PHE A 50 -26.23 -0.26 5.83
N PRO A 51 -27.53 -0.48 6.13
CA PRO A 51 -28.10 -1.82 6.19
C PRO A 51 -28.30 -2.43 4.80
N ASP A 52 -28.01 -3.73 4.65
CA ASP A 52 -28.01 -4.50 3.39
C ASP A 52 -29.42 -4.79 2.78
N ARG A 53 -30.41 -3.92 2.98
CA ARG A 53 -31.78 -4.14 2.47
C ARG A 53 -31.89 -4.08 0.95
#